data_AF-A0A933F9R8-F1
#
_entry.id   AF-A0A933F9R8-F1
#
_cell.length_a   1.000
_cell.length_b   1.000
_cell.length_c   1.000
_cell.angle_alpha   90.00
_cell.angle_beta   90.00
_cell.angle_gamma   90.00
#
_symmetry.space_group_name_H-M   'P 1'
#
loop_
_entity.id
_entity.type
_entity.pdbx_description
1 polymer ?
#
loop_
_entity_poly.entity_id
_entity_poly.type
_entity_poly.pdbx_seq_one_letter_code
_entity_poly.pdbx_strand_id
1 'polypeptide(L)'
;MASAFPPPALLDTALVQKYPEVEPYFGDNALKNNETVKRTVTIDGVTLTLSHPDASEPEWIGQEEILHQLLACWLVVDKADLPLAPRIVGMPGIGKTTLGMVATRRRKQPLYIYQCTSDTRPEDLLITPVLAESGKISYHASPLVTAMIAGGACILDEGNRMNEKSWASLAPLLDHRRYVESIIAGIKIPAHPGFRACVTMNNDESTFEIPDYILSRLQPTLQLSLPTFKDELSILKYHLPFAEDGLLKLTVEFLQRAHQLDLDYSPRDGIHILQYALKRLSQNSGHPLSKDKVWREAVARVLGDEALDLDSLAEKKRRALGKEKIPLGLSDFFFDEDSPLHPDAGR
;
A
#
# COMPACT_ATOMS: atom_id res chain seq x y z
N MET A 1 -3.36 42.12 -14.61
CA MET A 1 -4.07 42.07 -13.33
C MET A 1 -3.67 40.77 -12.65
N ALA A 2 -2.71 40.83 -11.72
CA ALA A 2 -2.26 39.70 -10.92
C ALA A 2 -2.64 40.02 -9.48
N SER A 3 -3.53 39.22 -8.88
CA SER A 3 -3.91 39.38 -7.47
C SER A 3 -2.85 38.75 -6.59
N ALA A 4 -2.06 39.60 -5.94
CA ALA A 4 -1.11 39.21 -4.91
C ALA A 4 -1.87 38.75 -3.65
N PHE A 5 -1.58 37.55 -3.17
CA PHE A 5 -1.95 37.11 -1.83
C PHE A 5 -1.15 37.93 -0.79
N PRO A 6 -1.76 38.33 0.35
CA PRO A 6 -1.02 38.99 1.42
C PRO A 6 -0.15 37.96 2.16
N PRO A 7 0.99 38.38 2.74
CA PRO A 7 1.85 37.49 3.52
C PRO A 7 1.17 37.07 4.83
N PRO A 8 1.45 35.86 5.36
CA PRO A 8 0.86 35.41 6.61
C PRO A 8 1.35 36.28 7.77
N ALA A 9 0.42 36.77 8.58
CA ALA A 9 0.71 37.48 9.82
C ALA A 9 1.50 36.56 10.77
N LEU A 10 2.59 37.08 11.31
CA LEU A 10 3.38 36.45 12.37
C LEU A 10 2.46 36.08 13.53
N LEU A 11 2.28 34.78 13.76
CA LEU A 11 1.60 34.27 14.95
C LEU A 11 2.43 34.64 16.18
N ASP A 12 1.75 35.32 17.09
CA ASP A 12 2.25 35.78 18.38
C ASP A 12 2.83 34.61 19.18
N THR A 13 4.07 34.74 19.63
CA THR A 13 4.88 33.66 20.25
C THR A 13 4.50 33.37 21.71
N ALA A 14 3.28 33.74 22.13
CA ALA A 14 2.83 33.69 23.51
C ALA A 14 1.81 32.58 23.85
N LEU A 15 1.53 31.62 22.95
CA LEU A 15 0.56 30.53 23.19
C LEU A 15 1.18 29.14 23.44
N VAL A 16 2.43 29.07 23.92
CA VAL A 16 3.13 27.79 24.19
C VAL A 16 2.81 27.19 25.57
N GLN A 17 1.91 27.76 26.37
CA GLN A 17 1.56 27.22 27.68
C GLN A 17 0.06 27.17 27.94
N LYS A 18 -0.59 26.07 27.53
CA LYS A 18 -1.71 25.39 28.21
C LYS A 18 -2.35 24.34 27.29
N TYR A 19 -1.66 23.21 27.12
CA TYR A 19 -2.34 21.95 26.80
C TYR A 19 -1.84 20.93 27.82
N PRO A 20 -2.71 20.39 28.70
CA PRO A 20 -2.31 19.26 29.53
C PRO A 20 -1.95 18.09 28.61
N GLU A 21 -0.89 17.36 28.95
CA GLU A 21 -0.50 16.12 28.26
C GLU A 21 -1.72 15.19 28.17
N VAL A 22 -2.25 15.01 26.96
CA VAL A 22 -3.31 14.03 26.71
C VAL A 22 -2.61 12.68 26.66
N GLU A 23 -2.62 11.95 27.78
CA GLU A 23 -2.23 10.54 27.76
C GLU A 23 -3.12 9.80 26.75
N PRO A 24 -2.55 9.12 25.73
CA PRO A 24 -3.36 8.34 24.84
C PRO A 24 -3.97 7.19 25.63
N TYR A 25 -5.31 7.10 25.64
CA TYR A 25 -6.02 6.00 26.27
C TYR A 25 -5.77 4.71 25.46
N PHE A 26 -4.73 3.98 25.84
CA PHE A 26 -4.46 2.64 25.33
C PHE A 26 -5.28 1.68 26.18
N GLY A 27 -6.42 1.21 25.65
CA GLY A 27 -7.21 0.18 26.32
C GLY A 27 -6.35 -1.08 26.56
N ASP A 28 -6.24 -1.50 27.80
CA ASP A 28 -5.61 -2.75 28.20
C ASP A 28 -6.37 -3.94 27.59
N ASN A 29 -5.88 -4.45 26.47
CA ASN A 29 -6.26 -5.78 25.97
C ASN A 29 -5.02 -6.47 25.40
N ALA A 30 -4.08 -6.79 26.30
CA ALA A 30 -3.06 -7.78 26.03
C ALA A 30 -3.70 -9.17 25.96
N LEU A 31 -4.20 -9.54 24.78
CA LEU A 31 -4.61 -10.92 24.49
C LEU A 31 -3.36 -11.80 24.44
N LYS A 32 -3.16 -12.57 25.50
CA LYS A 32 -2.18 -13.66 25.55
C LYS A 32 -2.54 -14.70 24.48
N ASN A 33 -1.61 -14.93 23.54
CA ASN A 33 -1.69 -15.99 22.54
C ASN A 33 -1.32 -17.33 23.16
N ASN A 34 -2.27 -18.28 23.19
CA ASN A 34 -2.08 -19.69 22.82
C ASN A 34 -3.32 -20.50 23.21
N GLU A 35 -4.24 -20.65 22.26
CA GLU A 35 -5.13 -21.81 22.06
C GLU A 35 -6.01 -21.52 20.84
N THR A 36 -6.18 -22.50 19.95
CA THR A 36 -7.10 -22.48 18.80
C THR A 36 -8.56 -22.52 19.29
N VAL A 37 -8.96 -21.53 20.06
CA VAL A 37 -10.37 -21.28 20.37
C VAL A 37 -10.97 -20.67 19.10
N LYS A 38 -11.94 -21.35 18.47
CA LYS A 38 -12.79 -20.73 17.45
C LYS A 38 -13.41 -19.48 18.09
N ARG A 39 -12.90 -18.30 17.74
CA ARG A 39 -13.44 -17.03 18.23
C ARG A 39 -14.73 -16.79 17.47
N THR A 40 -15.85 -17.08 18.11
CA THR A 40 -17.16 -16.74 17.57
C THR A 40 -17.75 -15.55 18.30
N VAL A 41 -18.61 -14.79 17.62
CA VAL A 41 -19.38 -13.70 18.20
C VAL A 41 -20.80 -13.76 17.65
N THR A 42 -21.79 -13.44 18.48
CA THR A 42 -23.18 -13.40 18.05
C THR A 42 -23.65 -11.95 17.94
N ILE A 43 -24.13 -11.56 16.76
CA ILE A 43 -24.67 -10.23 16.48
C ILE A 43 -26.06 -10.42 15.86
N ASP A 44 -27.08 -9.79 16.43
CA ASP A 44 -28.48 -9.91 15.99
C ASP A 44 -28.96 -11.37 15.80
N GLY A 45 -28.50 -12.27 16.66
CA GLY A 45 -28.83 -13.70 16.61
C GLY A 45 -28.03 -14.52 15.59
N VAL A 46 -27.15 -13.88 14.79
CA VAL A 46 -26.26 -14.56 13.84
C VAL A 46 -24.89 -14.80 14.47
N THR A 47 -24.44 -16.05 14.49
CA THR A 47 -23.10 -16.42 14.97
C THR A 47 -22.09 -16.28 13.84
N LEU A 48 -21.09 -15.42 14.04
CA LEU A 48 -19.97 -15.20 13.14
C LEU A 48 -18.73 -15.91 13.65
N THR A 49 -18.04 -16.64 12.78
CA THR A 49 -16.68 -17.12 13.02
C THR A 49 -15.68 -16.03 12.63
N LEU A 50 -14.82 -15.62 13.55
CA LEU A 50 -13.85 -14.56 13.34
C LEU A 50 -12.54 -15.09 12.74
N SER A 51 -11.89 -14.25 11.93
CA SER A 51 -10.57 -14.51 11.36
C SER A 51 -9.46 -14.39 12.42
N HIS A 52 -8.30 -14.98 12.15
CA HIS A 52 -7.12 -14.81 13.01
C HIS A 52 -6.38 -13.51 12.67
N PRO A 53 -5.82 -12.82 13.66
CA PRO A 53 -4.92 -11.70 13.39
C PRO A 53 -3.65 -12.19 12.71
N ASP A 54 -3.07 -11.34 11.87
CA ASP A 54 -1.75 -11.56 11.30
C ASP A 54 -0.68 -11.43 12.41
N ALA A 55 0.26 -12.37 12.43
CA ALA A 55 1.31 -12.47 13.45
C ALA A 55 2.68 -11.96 12.97
N SER A 56 2.74 -11.36 11.78
CA SER A 56 4.00 -10.90 11.21
C SER A 56 4.51 -9.65 11.94
N GLU A 57 5.82 -9.63 12.23
CA GLU A 57 6.47 -8.55 12.96
C GLU A 57 7.59 -7.89 12.15
N PRO A 58 7.28 -7.25 11.01
CA PRO A 58 8.32 -6.61 10.22
C PRO A 58 8.89 -5.38 10.93
N GLU A 59 10.15 -5.08 10.64
CA GLU A 59 10.82 -3.84 11.02
C GLU A 59 10.61 -2.74 9.97
N TRP A 60 10.46 -1.49 10.41
CA TRP A 60 10.40 -0.33 9.54
C TRP A 60 11.77 0.35 9.52
N ILE A 61 12.27 0.64 8.32
CA ILE A 61 13.63 1.13 8.10
C ILE A 61 13.56 2.42 7.29
N GLY A 62 14.08 3.51 7.86
CA GLY A 62 14.10 4.82 7.21
C GLY A 62 12.71 5.46 7.13
N GLN A 63 12.63 6.62 6.47
CA GLN A 63 11.37 7.32 6.17
C GLN A 63 10.37 7.42 7.36
N GLU A 64 10.84 7.68 8.60
CA GLU A 64 9.99 7.68 9.81
C GLU A 64 8.80 8.64 9.73
N GLU A 65 8.93 9.72 8.97
CA GLU A 65 7.87 10.72 8.82
C GLU A 65 6.57 10.14 8.26
N ILE A 66 6.63 9.25 7.25
CA ILE A 66 5.41 8.65 6.66
C ILE A 66 4.68 7.75 7.67
N LEU A 67 5.45 7.12 8.57
CA LEU A 67 4.91 6.31 9.66
C LEU A 67 4.26 7.19 10.73
N HIS A 68 4.86 8.34 11.05
CA HIS A 68 4.22 9.33 11.92
C HIS A 68 2.93 9.87 11.33
N GLN A 69 2.89 10.15 10.02
CA GLN A 69 1.68 10.59 9.33
C GLN A 69 0.56 9.54 9.41
N LEU A 70 0.88 8.26 9.16
CA LEU A 70 -0.10 7.18 9.32
C LEU A 70 -0.60 7.04 10.76
N LEU A 71 0.30 7.12 11.75
CA LEU A 71 -0.07 7.08 13.15
C LEU A 71 -0.94 8.27 13.57
N ALA A 72 -0.67 9.46 13.02
CA ALA A 72 -1.48 10.65 13.23
C ALA A 72 -2.90 10.48 12.67
N CYS A 73 -3.04 9.87 11.49
CA CYS A 73 -4.35 9.53 10.91
C CYS A 73 -5.18 8.63 11.83
N TRP A 74 -4.52 7.77 12.62
CA TRP A 74 -5.16 6.84 13.54
C TRP A 74 -5.28 7.38 14.97
N LEU A 75 -4.73 8.55 15.26
CA LEU A 75 -4.93 9.22 16.53
C LEU A 75 -6.38 9.74 16.60
N VAL A 76 -6.91 9.80 17.82
CA VAL A 76 -8.21 10.43 18.10
C VAL A 76 -7.91 11.47 19.17
N VAL A 77 -8.08 12.75 18.84
CA VAL A 77 -7.66 13.86 19.73
C VAL A 77 -8.79 14.35 20.64
N ASP A 78 -10.04 14.06 20.29
CA ASP A 78 -11.23 14.40 21.06
C ASP A 78 -12.25 13.25 21.03
N LYS A 79 -13.19 13.19 21.96
CA LYS A 79 -14.23 12.15 21.98
C LYS A 79 -15.16 12.22 20.77
N ALA A 80 -15.33 13.40 20.17
CA ALA A 80 -16.10 13.60 18.94
C ALA A 80 -15.27 13.40 17.66
N ASP A 81 -13.95 13.23 17.79
CA ASP A 81 -13.05 13.02 16.67
C ASP A 81 -13.10 11.56 16.19
N LEU A 82 -13.01 11.37 14.87
CA LEU A 82 -13.02 10.06 14.23
C LEU A 82 -11.68 9.82 13.55
N PRO A 83 -11.11 8.61 13.67
CA PRO A 83 -9.87 8.30 12.99
C PRO A 83 -10.07 8.35 11.48
N LEU A 84 -9.02 8.78 10.79
CA LEU A 84 -8.96 8.82 9.34
C LEU A 84 -8.62 7.44 8.77
N ALA A 85 -9.02 7.20 7.52
CA ALA A 85 -8.71 6.00 6.76
C ALA A 85 -7.82 6.36 5.55
N PRO A 86 -6.52 6.61 5.77
CA PRO A 86 -5.65 7.11 4.71
C PRO A 86 -5.45 6.07 3.60
N ARG A 87 -5.21 6.57 2.39
CA ARG A 87 -4.64 5.77 1.31
C ARG A 87 -3.14 5.96 1.25
N ILE A 88 -2.41 4.87 1.10
CA ILE A 88 -0.95 4.81 0.97
C ILE A 88 -0.66 4.47 -0.49
N VAL A 89 -0.07 5.42 -1.23
CA VAL A 89 0.20 5.32 -2.66
C VAL A 89 1.69 5.20 -2.91
N GLY A 90 2.07 4.53 -4.00
CA GLY A 90 3.46 4.32 -4.38
C GLY A 90 3.63 3.09 -5.27
N MET A 91 4.81 2.93 -5.85
CA MET A 91 5.09 1.79 -6.73
C MET A 91 5.00 0.44 -5.99
N PRO A 92 4.79 -0.67 -6.72
CA PRO A 92 4.86 -2.01 -6.15
C PRO A 92 6.22 -2.28 -5.47
N GLY A 93 6.22 -3.10 -4.41
CA GLY A 93 7.46 -3.55 -3.76
C GLY A 93 8.17 -2.55 -2.84
N ILE A 94 7.62 -1.35 -2.64
CA ILE A 94 8.24 -0.29 -1.83
C ILE A 94 7.94 -0.34 -0.31
N GLY A 95 7.07 -1.28 0.13
CA GLY A 95 6.77 -1.48 1.55
C GLY A 95 5.50 -0.81 2.09
N LYS A 96 4.52 -0.48 1.23
CA LYS A 96 3.23 0.11 1.64
C LYS A 96 2.49 -0.72 2.69
N THR A 97 2.38 -2.02 2.48
CA THR A 97 1.75 -2.95 3.43
C THR A 97 2.55 -2.99 4.74
N THR A 98 3.87 -3.09 4.64
CA THR A 98 4.80 -3.08 5.79
C THR A 98 4.61 -1.84 6.67
N LEU A 99 4.39 -0.66 6.08
CA LEU A 99 4.11 0.57 6.80
C LEU A 99 2.88 0.44 7.71
N GLY A 100 1.78 -0.08 7.17
CA GLY A 100 0.55 -0.34 7.92
C GLY A 100 0.73 -1.38 9.03
N MET A 101 1.52 -2.42 8.77
CA MET A 101 1.82 -3.48 9.74
C MET A 101 2.58 -2.91 10.94
N VAL A 102 3.64 -2.12 10.67
CA VAL A 102 4.43 -1.49 11.73
C VAL A 102 3.62 -0.44 12.51
N ALA A 103 2.81 0.37 11.84
CA ALA A 103 1.94 1.33 12.51
C ALA A 103 0.96 0.62 13.48
N THR A 104 0.40 -0.50 13.05
CA THR A 104 -0.53 -1.30 13.86
C THR A 104 0.16 -1.84 15.11
N ARG A 105 1.37 -2.38 14.94
CA ARG A 105 2.22 -2.87 16.04
C ARG A 105 2.63 -1.76 17.00
N ARG A 106 3.00 -0.57 16.52
CA ARG A 106 3.30 0.60 17.36
C ARG A 106 2.10 0.99 18.24
N ARG A 107 0.87 0.77 17.75
CA ARG A 107 -0.37 0.98 18.51
C ARG A 107 -0.77 -0.20 19.39
N LYS A 108 -0.04 -1.33 19.35
CA LYS A 108 -0.32 -2.57 20.09
C LYS A 108 -1.73 -3.12 19.82
N GLN A 109 -2.20 -3.00 18.58
CA GLN A 109 -3.50 -3.50 18.15
C GLN A 109 -3.35 -4.81 17.36
N PRO A 110 -4.38 -5.69 17.35
CA PRO A 110 -4.36 -6.85 16.47
C PRO A 110 -4.41 -6.39 15.01
N LEU A 111 -3.51 -6.94 14.21
CA LEU A 111 -3.37 -6.66 12.79
C LEU A 111 -4.23 -7.62 11.97
N TYR A 112 -4.92 -7.08 10.97
CA TYR A 112 -5.63 -7.84 9.96
C TYR A 112 -5.28 -7.29 8.59
N ILE A 113 -5.10 -8.18 7.62
CA ILE A 113 -4.79 -7.81 6.24
C ILE A 113 -5.85 -8.47 5.37
N TYR A 114 -6.46 -7.68 4.48
CA TYR A 114 -7.35 -8.17 3.45
C TYR A 114 -6.71 -7.85 2.10
N GLN A 115 -6.43 -8.88 1.30
CA GLN A 115 -5.92 -8.71 -0.05
C GLN A 115 -7.09 -8.39 -0.99
N CYS A 116 -7.07 -7.20 -1.59
CA CYS A 116 -8.07 -6.76 -2.54
C CYS A 116 -7.75 -7.24 -3.95
N THR A 117 -8.78 -7.67 -4.66
CA THR A 117 -8.70 -8.18 -6.04
C THR A 117 -9.90 -7.72 -6.86
N SER A 118 -9.82 -7.87 -8.19
CA SER A 118 -10.90 -7.46 -9.11
C SER A 118 -12.20 -8.24 -8.95
N ASP A 119 -12.07 -9.49 -8.50
CA ASP A 119 -13.18 -10.40 -8.22
C ASP A 119 -13.73 -10.28 -6.79
N THR A 120 -13.09 -9.50 -5.91
CA THR A 120 -13.57 -9.28 -4.53
C THR A 120 -14.99 -8.75 -4.56
N ARG A 121 -15.92 -9.45 -3.91
CA ARG A 121 -17.32 -9.03 -3.77
C ARG A 121 -17.61 -8.51 -2.35
N PRO A 122 -18.72 -7.79 -2.14
CA PRO A 122 -19.13 -7.35 -0.80
C PRO A 122 -19.21 -8.50 0.21
N GLU A 123 -19.65 -9.69 -0.20
CA GLU A 123 -19.73 -10.87 0.67
C GLU A 123 -18.37 -11.42 1.10
N ASP A 124 -17.35 -11.35 0.25
CA ASP A 124 -15.99 -11.76 0.60
C ASP A 124 -15.37 -10.75 1.58
N LEU A 125 -15.61 -9.47 1.30
CA LEU A 125 -15.10 -8.34 2.07
C LEU A 125 -15.77 -8.19 3.43
N LEU A 126 -17.02 -8.63 3.57
CA LEU A 126 -17.80 -8.52 4.81
C LEU A 126 -17.98 -9.87 5.51
N ILE A 127 -18.90 -10.71 5.01
CA ILE A 127 -19.28 -11.97 5.65
C ILE A 127 -19.55 -13.02 4.58
N THR A 128 -18.74 -14.08 4.59
CA THR A 128 -18.86 -15.20 3.66
C THR A 128 -19.72 -16.31 4.28
N PRO A 129 -20.82 -16.73 3.62
CA PRO A 129 -21.56 -17.92 4.02
C PRO A 129 -20.80 -19.18 3.58
N VAL A 130 -20.55 -20.10 4.51
CA VAL A 130 -19.85 -21.37 4.27
C VAL A 130 -20.75 -22.53 4.71
N LEU A 131 -20.84 -23.58 3.90
CA LEU A 131 -21.56 -24.79 4.30
C LEU A 131 -20.70 -25.60 5.27
N ALA A 132 -21.14 -25.72 6.52
CA ALA A 132 -20.45 -26.53 7.52
C ALA A 132 -20.71 -28.03 7.29
N GLU A 133 -19.85 -28.88 7.85
CA GLU A 133 -19.99 -30.36 7.80
C GLU A 133 -21.33 -30.86 8.34
N SER A 134 -21.97 -30.10 9.23
CA SER A 134 -23.30 -30.40 9.77
C SER A 134 -24.45 -30.14 8.78
N GLY A 135 -24.17 -29.65 7.57
CA GLY A 135 -25.16 -29.24 6.58
C GLY A 135 -25.82 -27.88 6.88
N LYS A 136 -25.37 -27.18 7.94
CA LYS A 136 -25.85 -25.84 8.29
C LYS A 136 -24.94 -24.76 7.68
N ILE A 137 -25.52 -23.61 7.38
CA ILE A 137 -24.76 -22.43 6.96
C ILE A 137 -24.03 -21.86 8.19
N SER A 138 -22.72 -21.65 8.05
CA SER A 138 -21.85 -20.94 8.98
C SER A 138 -21.47 -19.61 8.35
N TYR A 139 -21.49 -18.53 9.12
CA TYR A 139 -21.09 -17.20 8.65
C TYR A 139 -19.67 -16.90 9.12
N HIS A 140 -18.79 -16.56 8.19
CA HIS A 140 -17.38 -16.25 8.48
C HIS A 140 -17.15 -14.77 8.24
N ALA A 141 -16.71 -14.06 9.29
CA ALA A 141 -16.34 -12.65 9.19
C ALA A 141 -14.97 -12.54 8.50
N SER A 142 -14.88 -11.65 7.52
CA SER A 142 -13.62 -11.31 6.86
C SER A 142 -12.59 -10.75 7.85
N PRO A 143 -11.31 -10.64 7.47
CA PRO A 143 -10.30 -9.88 8.23
C PRO A 143 -10.76 -8.46 8.58
N LEU A 144 -11.43 -7.76 7.65
CA LEU A 144 -11.95 -6.40 7.87
C LEU A 144 -13.01 -6.39 8.97
N VAL A 145 -14.04 -7.24 8.86
CA VAL A 145 -15.12 -7.30 9.85
C VAL A 145 -14.61 -7.79 11.20
N THR A 146 -13.65 -8.72 11.19
CA THR A 146 -13.01 -9.17 12.42
C THR A 146 -12.25 -8.03 13.11
N ALA A 147 -11.48 -7.23 12.36
CA ALA A 147 -10.81 -6.05 12.89
C ALA A 147 -11.82 -5.04 13.45
N MET A 148 -12.94 -4.82 12.74
CA MET A 148 -14.02 -3.94 13.19
C MET A 148 -14.59 -4.38 14.53
N ILE A 149 -14.83 -5.68 14.73
CA ILE A 149 -15.40 -6.24 15.95
C ILE A 149 -14.37 -6.23 17.09
N ALA A 150 -13.12 -6.61 16.80
CA ALA A 150 -12.05 -6.74 17.80
C ALA A 150 -11.40 -5.40 18.19
N GLY A 151 -11.69 -4.31 17.49
CA GLY A 151 -10.98 -3.04 17.66
C GLY A 151 -9.53 -3.07 17.18
N GLY A 152 -9.27 -3.88 16.15
CA GLY A 152 -7.96 -4.00 15.49
C GLY A 152 -7.74 -2.97 14.40
N ALA A 153 -6.60 -3.08 13.72
CA ALA A 153 -6.35 -2.34 12.49
C ALA A 153 -6.46 -3.28 11.28
N CYS A 154 -7.09 -2.81 10.21
CA CYS A 154 -7.17 -3.54 8.95
C CYS A 154 -6.40 -2.81 7.84
N ILE A 155 -5.54 -3.53 7.13
CA ILE A 155 -4.92 -3.06 5.89
C ILE A 155 -5.71 -3.65 4.73
N LEU A 156 -6.33 -2.79 3.92
CA LEU A 156 -6.90 -3.18 2.62
C LEU A 156 -5.79 -3.06 1.57
N ASP A 157 -5.14 -4.18 1.27
CA ASP A 157 -3.96 -4.21 0.41
C ASP A 157 -4.37 -4.27 -1.06
N GLU A 158 -3.83 -3.38 -1.89
CA GLU A 158 -4.20 -3.18 -3.30
C GLU A 158 -5.67 -2.79 -3.51
N GLY A 159 -6.19 -1.90 -2.65
CA GLY A 159 -7.62 -1.54 -2.65
C GLY A 159 -8.14 -0.98 -3.98
N ASN A 160 -7.29 -0.34 -4.78
CA ASN A 160 -7.65 0.14 -6.12
C ASN A 160 -7.88 -0.99 -7.15
N ARG A 161 -7.75 -2.25 -6.75
CA ARG A 161 -8.14 -3.41 -7.57
C ARG A 161 -9.58 -3.85 -7.34
N MET A 162 -10.28 -3.36 -6.31
CA MET A 162 -11.68 -3.73 -6.08
C MET A 162 -12.62 -3.00 -7.03
N ASN A 163 -13.72 -3.67 -7.40
CA ASN A 163 -14.82 -3.06 -8.12
C ASN A 163 -15.60 -2.04 -7.26
N GLU A 164 -16.40 -1.19 -7.93
CA GLU A 164 -17.22 -0.15 -7.29
C GLU A 164 -18.21 -0.71 -6.25
N LYS A 165 -18.82 -1.88 -6.50
CA LYS A 165 -19.81 -2.45 -5.59
C LYS A 165 -19.20 -2.80 -4.23
N SER A 166 -17.98 -3.35 -4.25
CA SER A 166 -17.22 -3.65 -3.03
C SER A 166 -16.86 -2.38 -2.28
N TRP A 167 -16.43 -1.32 -2.97
CA TRP A 167 -16.20 -0.02 -2.34
C TRP A 167 -17.47 0.61 -1.76
N ALA A 168 -18.59 0.54 -2.47
CA ALA A 168 -19.88 1.07 -2.03
C ALA A 168 -20.32 0.42 -0.71
N SER A 169 -20.02 -0.87 -0.51
CA SER A 169 -20.32 -1.59 0.74
C SER A 169 -19.54 -1.05 1.96
N LEU A 170 -18.41 -0.38 1.73
CA LEU A 170 -17.57 0.24 2.76
C LEU A 170 -17.87 1.71 3.01
N ALA A 171 -18.69 2.37 2.18
CA ALA A 171 -18.93 3.80 2.32
C ALA A 171 -19.45 4.23 3.72
N PRO A 172 -20.38 3.49 4.37
CA PRO A 172 -20.81 3.80 5.73
C PRO A 172 -19.74 3.54 6.80
N LEU A 173 -18.80 2.62 6.54
CA LEU A 173 -17.70 2.33 7.47
C LEU A 173 -16.69 3.48 7.52
N LEU A 174 -16.44 4.09 6.36
CA LEU A 174 -15.42 5.12 6.13
C LEU A 174 -15.93 6.56 6.34
N ASP A 175 -17.20 6.73 6.74
CA ASP A 175 -17.74 8.03 7.15
C ASP A 175 -18.24 8.01 8.60
N HIS A 176 -18.92 9.08 9.03
CA HIS A 176 -19.37 9.25 10.41
C HIS A 176 -20.26 8.12 10.95
N ARG A 177 -20.87 7.31 10.07
CA ARG A 177 -21.76 6.21 10.48
C ARG A 177 -21.03 5.02 11.07
N ARG A 178 -19.80 4.74 10.61
CA ARG A 178 -18.88 3.71 11.11
C ARG A 178 -19.52 2.33 11.33
N TYR A 179 -20.23 1.82 10.34
CA TYR A 179 -20.77 0.45 10.34
C TYR A 179 -20.64 -0.22 8.96
N VAL A 180 -20.80 -1.55 8.91
CA VAL A 180 -21.06 -2.29 7.67
C VAL A 180 -22.40 -3.03 7.77
N GLU A 181 -23.02 -3.30 6.63
CA GLU A 181 -24.26 -4.08 6.53
C GLU A 181 -24.02 -5.31 5.67
N SER A 182 -24.20 -6.51 6.25
CA SER A 182 -24.16 -7.75 5.48
C SER A 182 -25.58 -8.13 5.09
N ILE A 183 -25.89 -7.99 3.80
CA ILE A 183 -27.20 -8.35 3.24
C ILE A 183 -27.44 -9.86 3.36
N ILE A 184 -26.38 -10.67 3.16
CA ILE A 184 -26.46 -12.14 3.20
C ILE A 184 -26.74 -12.66 4.60
N ALA A 185 -26.12 -12.06 5.62
CA ALA A 185 -26.37 -12.41 7.02
C ALA A 185 -27.57 -11.65 7.62
N GLY A 186 -28.02 -10.57 6.97
CA GLY A 186 -29.14 -9.75 7.43
C GLY A 186 -28.81 -8.92 8.69
N ILE A 187 -27.53 -8.57 8.91
CA ILE A 187 -27.07 -7.90 10.13
C ILE A 187 -26.32 -6.61 9.86
N LYS A 188 -26.36 -5.70 10.83
CA LYS A 188 -25.60 -4.45 10.86
C LYS A 188 -24.51 -4.55 11.94
N ILE A 189 -23.27 -4.27 11.55
CA ILE A 189 -22.12 -4.39 12.45
C ILE A 189 -21.50 -3.01 12.65
N PRO A 190 -21.67 -2.38 13.83
CA PRO A 190 -20.96 -1.15 14.17
C PRO A 190 -19.47 -1.44 14.36
N ALA A 191 -18.62 -0.54 13.90
CA ALA A 191 -17.19 -0.64 14.10
C ALA A 191 -16.82 -0.26 15.54
N HIS A 192 -15.98 -1.06 16.18
CA HIS A 192 -15.44 -0.74 17.49
C HIS A 192 -14.71 0.63 17.47
N PRO A 193 -14.78 1.45 18.53
CA PRO A 193 -14.08 2.75 18.57
C PRO A 193 -12.57 2.65 18.34
N GLY A 194 -11.97 1.51 18.72
CA GLY A 194 -10.57 1.19 18.47
C GLY A 194 -10.23 0.81 17.03
N PHE A 195 -11.21 0.50 16.17
CA PHE A 195 -10.94 0.08 14.79
C PHE A 195 -10.21 1.16 14.00
N ARG A 196 -9.19 0.75 13.24
CA ARG A 196 -8.40 1.57 12.33
C ARG A 196 -8.30 0.90 10.97
N ALA A 197 -8.12 1.70 9.93
CA ALA A 197 -7.89 1.17 8.59
C ALA A 197 -6.93 2.04 7.80
N CYS A 198 -6.22 1.44 6.86
CA CYS A 198 -5.57 2.13 5.76
C CYS A 198 -5.71 1.29 4.48
N VAL A 199 -5.61 1.95 3.34
CA VAL A 199 -5.72 1.30 2.03
C VAL A 199 -4.40 1.47 1.29
N THR A 200 -3.80 0.40 0.80
CA THR A 200 -2.63 0.54 -0.10
C THR A 200 -3.11 0.59 -1.55
N MET A 201 -2.42 1.36 -2.39
CA MET A 201 -2.72 1.47 -3.80
C MET A 201 -1.43 1.48 -4.61
N ASN A 202 -1.40 0.72 -5.70
CA ASN A 202 -0.33 0.77 -6.69
C ASN A 202 -0.66 1.82 -7.75
N ASN A 203 0.35 2.50 -8.30
CA ASN A 203 0.17 3.50 -9.35
C ASN A 203 0.12 2.88 -10.78
N ASP A 204 -0.17 1.58 -10.90
CA ASP A 204 -0.09 0.87 -12.18
C ASP A 204 -1.39 0.94 -13.02
N GLU A 205 -1.26 0.71 -14.32
CA GLU A 205 -2.33 0.78 -15.33
C GLU A 205 -3.43 -0.29 -15.13
N SER A 206 -3.22 -1.28 -14.25
CA SER A 206 -4.13 -2.43 -14.09
C SER A 206 -5.19 -2.23 -13.01
N THR A 207 -5.51 -0.98 -12.68
CA THR A 207 -6.31 -0.61 -11.51
C THR A 207 -7.66 0.00 -11.90
N PHE A 208 -8.69 -0.22 -11.08
CA PHE A 208 -9.97 0.45 -11.27
C PHE A 208 -9.89 1.88 -10.75
N GLU A 209 -10.53 2.80 -11.46
CA GLU A 209 -10.74 4.14 -10.96
C GLU A 209 -11.68 4.10 -9.75
N ILE A 210 -11.17 4.52 -8.59
CA ILE A 210 -11.97 4.56 -7.36
C ILE A 210 -12.92 5.76 -7.48
N PRO A 211 -14.23 5.57 -7.27
CA PRO A 211 -15.19 6.68 -7.36
C PRO A 211 -14.85 7.83 -6.40
N ASP A 212 -15.06 9.08 -6.83
CA ASP A 212 -14.75 10.29 -6.06
C ASP A 212 -15.38 10.31 -4.66
N TYR A 213 -16.60 9.79 -4.54
CA TYR A 213 -17.29 9.73 -3.26
C TYR A 213 -16.59 8.77 -2.28
N ILE A 214 -15.84 7.78 -2.76
CA ILE A 214 -14.99 6.90 -1.94
C ILE A 214 -13.64 7.57 -1.67
N LEU A 215 -13.01 8.17 -2.68
CA LEU A 215 -11.75 8.89 -2.52
C LEU A 215 -11.83 10.03 -1.50
N SER A 216 -12.97 10.70 -1.40
CA SER A 216 -13.21 11.74 -0.39
C SER A 216 -13.20 11.20 1.05
N ARG A 217 -13.45 9.90 1.23
CA ARG A 217 -13.40 9.20 2.53
C ARG A 217 -12.04 8.56 2.82
N LEU A 218 -11.24 8.31 1.78
CA LEU A 218 -9.90 7.73 1.89
C LEU A 218 -8.81 8.81 2.01
N GLN A 219 -8.90 9.63 3.06
CA GLN A 219 -8.03 10.79 3.28
C GLN A 219 -7.19 10.63 4.55
N PRO A 220 -5.99 11.26 4.60
CA PRO A 220 -5.26 11.87 3.50
C PRO A 220 -4.64 10.84 2.54
N THR A 221 -4.01 11.34 1.48
CA THR A 221 -3.08 10.55 0.65
C THR A 221 -1.69 10.58 1.24
N LEU A 222 -1.14 9.41 1.57
CA LEU A 222 0.21 9.23 2.06
C LEU A 222 1.07 8.67 0.92
N GLN A 223 1.97 9.49 0.37
CA GLN A 223 2.86 9.07 -0.70
C GLN A 223 4.11 8.42 -0.11
N LEU A 224 4.29 7.13 -0.38
CA LEU A 224 5.53 6.43 -0.06
C LEU A 224 6.51 6.57 -1.23
N SER A 225 7.68 7.13 -0.94
CA SER A 225 8.75 7.39 -1.91
C SER A 225 9.84 6.33 -1.88
N LEU A 226 10.63 6.30 -2.95
CA LEU A 226 11.82 5.46 -3.04
C LEU A 226 12.80 5.79 -1.91
N PRO A 227 13.43 4.76 -1.31
CA PRO A 227 14.35 4.97 -0.21
C PRO A 227 15.63 5.69 -0.67
N THR A 228 16.25 6.40 0.26
CA THR A 228 17.61 6.92 0.07
C THR A 228 18.61 5.77 -0.03
N PHE A 229 19.80 6.01 -0.61
CA PHE A 229 20.87 5.01 -0.65
C PHE A 229 21.11 4.33 0.72
N LYS A 230 21.14 5.11 1.81
CA LYS A 230 21.37 4.61 3.17
C LYS A 230 20.24 3.71 3.63
N ASP A 231 19.00 4.13 3.42
CA ASP A 231 17.82 3.36 3.81
C ASP A 231 17.71 2.09 2.96
N GLU A 232 17.96 2.19 1.64
CA GLU A 232 17.93 1.05 0.72
C GLU A 232 18.97 0.00 1.09
N LEU A 233 20.21 0.42 1.38
CA LEU A 233 21.24 -0.48 1.88
C LEU A 233 20.82 -1.18 3.18
N SER A 234 20.17 -0.45 4.10
CA SER A 234 19.70 -0.99 5.37
C SER A 234 18.54 -1.97 5.17
N ILE A 235 17.62 -1.67 4.25
CA ILE A 235 16.52 -2.56 3.85
C ILE A 235 17.05 -3.86 3.27
N LEU A 236 18.00 -3.80 2.33
CA LEU A 236 18.59 -4.99 1.73
C LEU A 236 19.36 -5.82 2.77
N LYS A 237 20.12 -5.17 3.66
CA LYS A 237 20.87 -5.83 4.73
C LYS A 237 19.97 -6.48 5.78
N TYR A 238 18.83 -5.87 6.11
CA TYR A 238 17.84 -6.47 7.01
C TYR A 238 17.27 -7.77 6.43
N HIS A 239 16.92 -7.80 5.13
CA HIS A 239 16.37 -8.98 4.49
C HIS A 239 17.43 -10.06 4.19
N LEU A 240 18.67 -9.65 3.95
CA LEU A 240 19.79 -10.51 3.58
C LEU A 240 21.02 -10.22 4.45
N PRO A 241 20.96 -10.51 5.76
CA PRO A 241 22.04 -10.16 6.70
C PRO A 241 23.36 -10.91 6.44
N PHE A 242 23.29 -11.99 5.65
CA PHE A 242 24.42 -12.81 5.21
C PHE A 242 24.99 -12.38 3.86
N ALA A 243 24.40 -11.39 3.19
CA ALA A 243 24.95 -10.85 1.96
C ALA A 243 26.21 -10.04 2.25
N GLU A 244 27.23 -10.19 1.41
CA GLU A 244 28.46 -9.41 1.51
C GLU A 244 28.23 -7.94 1.14
N ASP A 245 28.85 -7.02 1.88
CA ASP A 245 28.69 -5.57 1.71
C ASP A 245 28.98 -5.09 0.28
N GLY A 246 29.89 -5.75 -0.45
CA GLY A 246 30.18 -5.42 -1.85
C GLY A 246 28.99 -5.67 -2.79
N LEU A 247 28.31 -6.82 -2.67
CA LEU A 247 27.13 -7.14 -3.48
C LEU A 247 25.93 -6.27 -3.11
N LEU A 248 25.77 -5.98 -1.81
CA LEU A 248 24.75 -5.06 -1.32
C LEU A 248 24.93 -3.68 -1.98
N LYS A 249 26.11 -3.07 -1.86
CA LYS A 249 26.41 -1.75 -2.45
C LYS A 249 26.22 -1.74 -3.96
N LEU A 250 26.71 -2.76 -4.68
CA LEU A 250 26.53 -2.88 -6.13
C LEU A 250 25.05 -2.87 -6.53
N THR A 251 24.21 -3.56 -5.76
CA THR A 251 22.76 -3.61 -6.00
C THR A 251 22.08 -2.27 -5.68
N VAL A 252 22.46 -1.61 -4.58
CA VAL A 252 21.93 -0.28 -4.24
C VAL A 252 22.34 0.75 -5.30
N GLU A 253 23.60 0.76 -5.73
CA GLU A 253 24.08 1.66 -6.79
C GLU A 253 23.30 1.48 -8.09
N PHE A 254 22.99 0.23 -8.45
CA PHE A 254 22.14 -0.09 -9.58
C PHE A 254 20.72 0.47 -9.43
N LEU A 255 20.06 0.23 -8.28
CA LEU A 255 18.71 0.72 -8.02
C LEU A 255 18.65 2.25 -8.03
N GLN A 256 19.57 2.91 -7.33
CA GLN A 256 19.66 4.38 -7.29
C GLN A 256 19.91 4.97 -8.68
N ARG A 257 20.73 4.33 -9.51
CA ARG A 257 20.93 4.75 -10.91
C ARG A 257 19.64 4.58 -11.72
N ALA A 258 18.92 3.49 -11.55
CA ALA A 258 17.65 3.28 -12.21
C ALA A 258 16.62 4.37 -11.82
N HIS A 259 16.56 4.73 -10.53
CA HIS A 259 15.68 5.80 -10.04
C HIS A 259 16.03 7.16 -10.64
N GLN A 260 17.32 7.48 -10.79
CA GLN A 260 17.77 8.72 -11.46
C GLN A 260 17.35 8.79 -12.94
N LEU A 261 17.04 7.65 -13.54
CA LEU A 261 16.59 7.51 -14.92
C LEU A 261 15.06 7.33 -15.03
N ASP A 262 14.31 7.59 -13.95
CA ASP A 262 12.86 7.37 -13.85
C ASP A 262 12.44 5.93 -14.20
N LEU A 263 13.27 4.95 -13.85
CA LEU A 263 12.96 3.53 -13.96
C LEU A 263 12.49 2.99 -12.60
N ASP A 264 11.31 2.36 -12.63
CA ASP A 264 10.56 1.94 -11.45
C ASP A 264 11.03 0.57 -10.92
N TYR A 265 12.31 0.43 -10.57
CA TYR A 265 12.82 -0.76 -9.86
C TYR A 265 12.75 -0.58 -8.34
N SER A 266 12.18 -1.55 -7.65
CA SER A 266 11.86 -1.47 -6.22
C SER A 266 12.94 -2.12 -5.33
N PRO A 267 12.91 -1.87 -4.01
CA PRO A 267 13.71 -2.63 -3.06
C PRO A 267 13.45 -4.16 -3.13
N ARG A 268 12.21 -4.57 -3.44
CA ARG A 268 11.87 -5.99 -3.67
C ARG A 268 12.69 -6.60 -4.80
N ASP A 269 12.90 -5.84 -5.88
CA ASP A 269 13.71 -6.28 -7.01
C ASP A 269 15.17 -6.47 -6.59
N GLY A 270 15.74 -5.53 -5.83
CA GLY A 270 17.07 -5.66 -5.24
C GLY A 270 17.23 -6.91 -4.37
N ILE A 271 16.24 -7.21 -3.54
CA ILE A 271 16.22 -8.43 -2.72
C ILE A 271 16.26 -9.68 -3.60
N HIS A 272 15.47 -9.74 -4.67
CA HIS A 272 15.45 -10.89 -5.58
C HIS A 272 16.76 -11.05 -6.37
N ILE A 273 17.37 -9.94 -6.84
CA ILE A 273 18.67 -9.94 -7.51
C ILE A 273 19.72 -10.55 -6.58
N LEU A 274 19.81 -10.06 -5.34
CA LEU A 274 20.76 -10.55 -4.35
C LEU A 274 20.51 -12.01 -3.97
N GLN A 275 19.24 -12.39 -3.71
CA GLN A 275 18.89 -13.78 -3.40
C GLN A 275 19.31 -14.73 -4.51
N TYR A 276 19.05 -14.37 -5.77
CA TYR A 276 19.45 -15.20 -6.90
C TYR A 276 20.97 -15.27 -7.03
N ALA A 277 21.66 -14.12 -6.96
CA ALA A 277 23.12 -14.07 -7.04
C ALA A 277 23.79 -14.92 -5.94
N LEU A 278 23.34 -14.81 -4.69
CA LEU A 278 23.87 -15.57 -3.56
C LEU A 278 23.63 -17.08 -3.72
N LYS A 279 22.44 -17.49 -4.18
CA LYS A 279 22.14 -18.90 -4.50
C LYS A 279 23.01 -19.43 -5.64
N ARG A 280 23.35 -18.60 -6.63
CA ARG A 280 24.25 -18.98 -7.73
C ARG A 280 25.71 -19.10 -7.27
N LEU A 281 26.16 -18.21 -6.40
CA LEU A 281 27.50 -18.27 -5.82
C LEU A 281 27.67 -19.51 -4.91
N SER A 282 26.64 -19.91 -4.17
CA SER A 282 26.72 -21.07 -3.27
C SER A 282 26.79 -22.42 -3.99
N GLN A 283 26.34 -22.50 -5.24
CA GLN A 283 26.39 -23.73 -6.05
C GLN A 283 27.82 -24.13 -6.45
N ASN A 284 28.75 -23.18 -6.56
CA ASN A 284 30.11 -23.44 -7.05
C ASN A 284 31.15 -22.80 -6.12
N SER A 285 31.32 -23.36 -4.92
CA SER A 285 32.26 -22.89 -3.89
C SER A 285 33.74 -22.91 -4.28
N GLY A 286 34.11 -23.50 -5.44
CA GLY A 286 35.48 -23.61 -5.93
C GLY A 286 35.73 -23.07 -7.35
N HIS A 287 34.73 -22.48 -8.01
CA HIS A 287 34.91 -21.92 -9.35
C HIS A 287 35.01 -20.40 -9.28
N PRO A 288 36.01 -19.75 -9.91
CA PRO A 288 36.11 -18.29 -9.97
C PRO A 288 35.09 -17.76 -10.98
N LEU A 289 33.80 -17.87 -10.68
CA LEU A 289 32.84 -16.93 -11.26
C LEU A 289 33.10 -15.58 -10.56
N SER A 290 33.43 -14.54 -11.33
CA SER A 290 33.51 -13.20 -10.75
C SER A 290 32.13 -12.84 -10.19
N LYS A 291 32.09 -12.31 -8.97
CA LYS A 291 30.85 -11.89 -8.30
C LYS A 291 30.02 -10.96 -9.20
N ASP A 292 30.70 -10.09 -9.95
CA ASP A 292 30.09 -9.20 -10.94
C ASP A 292 29.36 -9.95 -12.05
N LYS A 293 29.92 -11.06 -12.55
CA LYS A 293 29.28 -11.86 -13.61
C LYS A 293 28.00 -12.51 -13.10
N VAL A 294 28.04 -13.06 -11.88
CA VAL A 294 26.86 -13.69 -11.27
C VAL A 294 25.81 -12.65 -10.91
N TRP A 295 26.22 -11.49 -10.43
CA TRP A 295 25.31 -10.38 -10.16
C TRP A 295 24.65 -9.86 -11.44
N ARG A 296 25.39 -9.67 -12.53
CA ARG A 296 24.81 -9.30 -13.84
C ARG A 296 23.84 -10.37 -14.37
N GLU A 297 24.20 -11.65 -14.24
CA GLU A 297 23.28 -12.76 -14.54
C GLU A 297 21.99 -12.62 -13.72
N ALA A 298 22.09 -12.30 -12.42
CA ALA A 298 20.93 -12.10 -11.56
C ALA A 298 20.06 -10.92 -11.99
N VAL A 299 20.66 -9.77 -12.33
CA VAL A 299 19.94 -8.60 -12.87
C VAL A 299 19.13 -9.00 -14.10
N ALA A 300 19.78 -9.64 -15.08
CA ALA A 300 19.13 -10.07 -16.31
C ALA A 300 17.99 -11.08 -16.07
N ARG A 301 18.16 -12.01 -15.12
CA ARG A 301 17.15 -13.02 -14.81
C ARG A 301 15.97 -12.50 -14.02
N VAL A 302 16.17 -11.47 -13.19
CA VAL A 302 15.11 -10.88 -12.36
C VAL A 302 14.36 -9.78 -13.12
N LEU A 303 15.09 -8.94 -13.85
CA LEU A 303 14.56 -7.71 -14.46
C LEU A 303 14.50 -7.74 -15.99
N GLY A 304 15.04 -8.80 -16.61
CA GLY A 304 15.19 -8.91 -18.06
C GLY A 304 16.53 -8.39 -18.56
N ASP A 305 16.95 -8.86 -19.75
CA ASP A 305 18.26 -8.53 -20.33
C ASP A 305 18.46 -7.03 -20.57
N GLU A 306 17.36 -6.29 -20.84
CA GLU A 306 17.41 -4.84 -21.06
C GLU A 306 17.84 -4.06 -19.81
N ALA A 307 17.63 -4.61 -18.61
CA ALA A 307 18.03 -3.97 -17.36
C ALA A 307 19.56 -3.87 -17.20
N LEU A 308 20.34 -4.59 -18.01
CA LEU A 308 21.80 -4.47 -18.03
C LEU A 308 22.29 -3.15 -18.63
N ASP A 309 21.45 -2.47 -19.43
CA ASP A 309 21.71 -1.16 -20.03
C ASP A 309 20.58 -0.19 -19.69
N LEU A 310 20.66 0.39 -18.48
CA LEU A 310 19.67 1.31 -17.96
C LEU A 310 19.48 2.56 -18.83
N ASP A 311 20.54 3.04 -19.48
CA ASP A 311 20.46 4.25 -20.31
C ASP A 311 19.64 3.97 -21.57
N SER A 312 19.90 2.84 -22.25
CA SER A 312 19.12 2.39 -23.40
C SER A 312 17.66 2.15 -23.04
N LEU A 313 17.42 1.51 -21.89
CA LEU A 313 16.07 1.24 -21.39
C LEU A 313 15.30 2.55 -21.08
N ALA A 314 15.96 3.52 -20.45
CA ALA A 314 15.37 4.83 -20.16
C ALA A 314 15.08 5.63 -21.44
N GLU A 315 15.95 5.56 -22.45
CA GLU A 315 15.66 6.13 -23.76
C GLU A 315 14.43 5.50 -24.42
N LYS A 316 14.31 4.17 -24.40
CA LYS A 316 13.14 3.46 -24.93
C LYS A 316 11.86 3.89 -24.21
N LYS A 317 11.86 3.94 -22.87
CA LYS A 317 10.71 4.39 -22.05
C LYS A 317 10.30 5.82 -22.41
N ARG A 318 11.25 6.75 -22.51
CA ARG A 318 10.99 8.14 -22.92
C ARG A 318 10.41 8.25 -24.34
N ARG A 319 10.91 7.46 -25.29
CA ARG A 319 10.39 7.44 -26.67
C ARG A 319 8.96 6.89 -26.73
N ALA A 320 8.63 5.87 -25.94
CA ALA A 320 7.28 5.32 -25.86
C ALA A 320 6.29 6.36 -25.32
N LEU A 321 6.62 6.99 -24.18
CA LEU A 321 5.81 8.06 -23.57
C LEU A 321 5.67 9.31 -24.47
N GLY A 322 6.71 9.61 -25.26
CA GLY A 322 6.69 10.72 -26.22
C GLY A 322 5.79 10.47 -27.43
N LYS A 323 5.60 9.20 -27.85
CA LYS A 323 4.71 8.85 -28.96
C LYS A 323 3.22 8.90 -28.60
N GLU A 324 2.87 8.68 -27.33
CA GLU A 324 1.48 8.78 -26.86
C GLU A 324 0.97 10.22 -26.73
N LYS A 325 1.85 11.22 -26.80
CA LYS A 325 1.52 12.65 -26.59
C LYS A 325 1.29 13.46 -27.86
N ILE A 326 1.14 12.84 -29.03
CA ILE A 326 0.61 13.53 -30.20
C ILE A 326 -0.88 13.23 -30.24
N PRO A 327 -1.78 14.11 -29.76
CA PRO A 327 -3.19 13.97 -30.08
C PRO A 327 -3.29 14.18 -31.59
N LEU A 328 -3.49 13.09 -32.34
CA LEU A 328 -3.90 13.19 -33.73
C LEU A 328 -5.08 14.15 -33.77
N GLY A 329 -4.90 15.28 -34.46
CA GLY A 329 -5.99 16.23 -34.66
C GLY A 329 -7.09 15.52 -35.44
N LEU A 330 -8.34 15.93 -35.28
CA LEU A 330 -9.43 15.46 -36.15
C LEU A 330 -9.07 15.63 -37.64
N SER A 331 -8.22 16.61 -37.99
CA SER A 331 -7.65 16.82 -39.33
C SER A 331 -6.87 15.61 -39.86
N ASP A 332 -6.08 14.96 -39.01
CA ASP A 332 -5.15 13.88 -39.38
C ASP A 332 -5.90 12.57 -39.70
N PHE A 333 -7.19 12.50 -39.34
CA PHE A 333 -8.10 11.40 -39.69
C PHE A 333 -8.78 11.58 -41.06
N PHE A 334 -8.88 12.81 -41.56
CA PHE A 334 -9.64 13.12 -42.78
C PHE A 334 -8.75 13.53 -43.97
N PHE A 335 -7.50 13.90 -43.72
CA PHE A 335 -6.60 14.43 -44.73
C PHE A 335 -5.20 13.83 -44.57
N ASP A 336 -4.61 13.34 -45.66
CA ASP A 336 -3.19 13.00 -45.70
C ASP A 336 -2.35 14.28 -45.51
N GLU A 337 -1.11 14.16 -44.98
CA GLU A 337 -0.21 15.30 -44.68
C GLU A 337 0.02 16.23 -45.90
N ASP A 338 -0.06 15.68 -47.12
CA ASP A 338 0.12 16.42 -48.38
C ASP A 338 -1.21 16.98 -48.97
N SER A 339 -2.33 16.85 -48.24
CA SER A 339 -3.63 17.30 -48.72
C SER A 339 -3.71 18.83 -48.75
N PRO A 340 -4.04 19.44 -49.90
CA PRO A 340 -4.23 20.89 -49.99
C PRO A 340 -5.44 21.41 -49.20
N LEU A 341 -6.24 20.52 -48.62
CA LEU A 341 -7.37 20.82 -47.73
C LEU A 341 -7.01 20.66 -46.24
N HIS A 342 -5.77 20.28 -45.91
CA HIS A 342 -5.32 20.19 -44.53
C HIS A 342 -5.33 21.61 -43.92
N PRO A 343 -6.01 21.84 -42.77
CA PRO A 343 -6.22 23.18 -42.23
C PRO A 343 -4.91 23.89 -41.82
N ASP A 344 -3.82 23.13 -41.65
CA ASP A 344 -2.48 23.64 -41.37
C ASP A 344 -1.59 23.84 -42.62
N ALA A 345 -2.05 23.51 -43.84
CA ALA A 345 -1.27 23.61 -45.09
C ALA A 345 -1.01 25.05 -45.57
N GLY A 346 -1.30 26.06 -44.75
CA GLY A 346 -1.22 27.48 -45.10
C GLY A 346 -0.59 28.38 -44.05
N ARG A 347 0.25 27.86 -43.14
CA ARG A 347 1.05 28.67 -42.22
C ARG A 347 2.53 28.71 -42.57
#